data_AF-A0A9D4C6H9-F1
#
_entry.id   AF-A0A9D4C6H9-F1
#
_cell.length_a   1.000
_cell.length_b   1.000
_cell.length_c   1.000
_cell.angle_alpha   90.00
_cell.angle_beta   90.00
_cell.angle_gamma   90.00
#
_symmetry.space_group_name_H-M   'P 1'
#
loop_
_entity.id
_entity.type
_entity.pdbx_description
1 polymer ?
#
loop_
_entity_poly.entity_id
_entity_poly.type
_entity_poly.pdbx_seq_one_letter_code
_entity_poly.pdbx_strand_id
1 'polypeptide(L)' 'MHDEANVSYDNWGHDQPNYVDGDQKCVVAEIEWTWAWNDWFCTEKDFIVCELPN' A
#
# COMPACT_ATOMS: atom_id res chain seq x y z
N MET A 1 4.11 -4.74 -1.41
CA MET A 1 5.24 -5.67 -1.15
C MET A 1 5.20 -6.77 -2.18
N HIS A 2 6.22 -6.85 -3.03
CA HIS A 2 6.34 -7.89 -4.06
C HIS A 2 7.38 -8.96 -3.69
N ASP A 3 8.11 -8.73 -2.59
CA ASP A 3 9.07 -9.69 -2.06
C ASP A 3 8.36 -10.65 -1.11
N GLU A 4 8.77 -11.92 -1.12
CA GLU A 4 8.27 -12.99 -0.23
C GLU A 4 8.65 -12.77 1.26
N ALA A 5 8.82 -11.52 1.68
CA ALA A 5 9.02 -11.17 3.07
C ALA A 5 7.75 -11.49 3.85
N ASN A 6 7.88 -12.34 4.89
CA ASN A 6 6.81 -12.50 5.87
C ASN A 6 6.51 -11.13 6.47
N VAL A 7 5.33 -10.58 6.17
CA VAL A 7 4.87 -9.28 6.66
C VAL A 7 4.68 -9.39 8.17
N SER A 8 5.66 -8.89 8.94
CA SER A 8 5.62 -8.88 10.41
C SER A 8 5.18 -7.53 10.98
N TYR A 9 4.98 -6.53 10.13
CA TYR A 9 4.58 -5.19 10.48
C TYR A 9 3.49 -4.73 9.50
N ASP A 10 2.44 -4.13 10.04
CA ASP A 10 1.40 -3.47 9.27
C ASP A 10 1.19 -2.02 9.74
N ASN A 11 0.81 -1.15 8.81
CA ASN A 11 0.53 0.27 9.07
C ASN A 11 -0.74 0.72 8.35
N TRP A 12 -1.76 -0.14 8.31
CA TRP A 12 -3.01 0.18 7.60
C TRP A 12 -3.67 1.45 8.15
N GLY A 13 -4.22 2.24 7.23
CA GLY A 13 -5.09 3.36 7.56
C GLY A 13 -6.37 2.89 8.21
N HIS A 14 -7.11 3.84 8.76
CA HIS A 14 -8.44 3.54 9.29
C HIS A 14 -9.32 2.93 8.18
N ASP A 15 -9.98 1.83 8.50
CA ASP A 15 -10.82 1.03 7.61
C ASP A 15 -10.11 0.37 6.41
N GLN A 16 -8.77 0.33 6.39
CA GLN A 16 -8.01 -0.33 5.32
C GLN A 16 -7.48 -1.71 5.73
N PRO A 17 -7.36 -2.67 4.80
CA PRO A 17 -7.80 -2.60 3.41
C PRO A 17 -9.33 -2.72 3.28
N ASN A 18 -9.95 -1.95 2.40
CA ASN A 18 -11.41 -1.94 2.20
C ASN A 18 -11.88 -2.55 0.87
N TYR A 19 -10.98 -2.87 -0.05
CA TYR A 19 -11.24 -3.56 -1.32
C TYR A 19 -12.38 -2.92 -2.14
N VAL A 20 -12.37 -1.60 -2.35
CA VAL A 20 -13.40 -0.93 -3.16
C VAL A 20 -13.53 -1.61 -4.52
N ASP A 21 -14.79 -1.88 -4.88
CA ASP A 21 -15.20 -2.59 -6.10
C ASP A 21 -14.56 -3.98 -6.30
N GLY A 22 -13.94 -4.55 -5.25
CA GLY A 22 -13.23 -5.82 -5.27
C GLY A 22 -11.91 -5.79 -6.06
N ASP A 23 -11.37 -4.60 -6.37
CA ASP A 23 -10.22 -4.48 -7.28
C ASP A 23 -9.03 -3.66 -6.78
N GLN A 24 -9.13 -3.05 -5.59
CA GLN A 24 -7.98 -2.46 -4.92
C GLN A 24 -7.04 -3.55 -4.40
N LYS A 25 -5.95 -3.81 -5.13
CA LYS A 25 -5.01 -4.92 -4.87
C LYS A 25 -3.55 -4.46 -4.76
N CYS A 26 -3.31 -3.15 -4.88
CA CYS A 26 -2.00 -2.54 -4.68
C CYS A 26 -2.00 -1.75 -3.38
N VAL A 27 -0.83 -1.47 -2.81
CA VAL A 27 -0.71 -0.70 -1.57
C VAL A 27 -0.01 0.62 -1.86
N VAL A 28 -0.60 1.72 -1.40
CA VAL A 28 -0.01 3.07 -1.43
C VAL A 28 0.11 3.61 -0.02
N ALA A 29 1.04 4.54 0.20
CA ALA A 29 1.14 5.28 1.46
C ALA A 29 0.44 6.64 1.32
N GLU A 30 -0.39 7.00 2.30
CA GLU A 30 -1.06 8.31 2.32
C GLU A 30 -0.10 9.42 2.76
N ILE A 31 0.56 10.04 1.77
CA ILE A 31 1.62 11.04 1.97
C ILE A 31 1.13 12.32 2.68
N GLU A 32 -0.17 12.65 2.58
CA GLU A 32 -0.70 13.93 3.08
C GLU A 32 -1.24 13.89 4.52
N TRP A 33 -1.42 12.72 5.12
CA TRP A 33 -2.13 12.60 6.40
C TRP A 33 -1.33 11.85 7.47
N THR A 34 -1.27 10.53 7.35
CA THR A 34 -0.80 9.66 8.43
C THR A 34 0.40 8.82 8.02
N TRP A 35 0.77 8.84 6.72
CA TRP A 35 1.67 7.85 6.11
C TRP A 35 1.20 6.40 6.28
N ALA A 36 -0.08 6.21 6.66
CA ALA A 36 -0.70 4.92 6.74
C ALA A 36 -0.96 4.35 5.35
N TRP A 37 -1.15 3.04 5.29
CA TRP A 37 -1.32 2.31 4.05
C TRP A 37 -2.79 2.28 3.63
N ASN A 38 -3.01 2.40 2.33
CA ASN A 38 -4.32 2.30 1.69
C ASN A 38 -4.22 1.25 0.58
N ASP A 39 -5.20 0.35 0.47
CA ASP A 39 -5.31 -0.48 -0.72
C ASP A 39 -5.89 0.34 -1.88
N TRP A 40 -5.30 0.17 -3.05
CA TRP A 40 -5.53 1.05 -4.18
C TRP A 40 -5.61 0.29 -5.48
N PHE A 41 -6.22 0.94 -6.48
CA PHE A 41 -6.34 0.40 -7.82
C PHE A 41 -4.95 0.34 -8.45
N CYS A 42 -4.52 -0.86 -8.86
CA CYS A 42 -3.19 -1.05 -9.46
C CYS A 42 -2.99 -0.34 -10.80
N THR A 43 -4.07 0.12 -11.43
CA THR A 43 -4.04 0.82 -12.72
C THR A 43 -3.82 2.32 -12.59
N GLU A 44 -3.89 2.86 -11.37
CA GLU A 44 -3.66 4.28 -11.13
C GLU A 44 -2.18 4.65 -11.27
N LYS A 45 -1.93 5.90 -11.65
CA LYS A 45 -0.59 6.44 -11.81
C LYS A 45 -0.17 7.17 -10.55
N ASP A 46 0.56 6.48 -9.70
CA ASP A 46 1.08 7.01 -8.44
C ASP A 46 2.61 7.14 -8.42
N PHE A 47 3.12 7.88 -7.44
CA PHE A 47 4.54 7.88 -7.11
C PHE A 47 4.93 6.55 -6.46
N ILE A 48 6.16 6.08 -6.73
CA ILE A 48 6.67 4.83 -6.18
C ILE A 48 7.89 5.07 -5.28
N VAL A 49 7.99 4.29 -4.20
CA VAL A 49 9.16 4.22 -3.34
C VAL A 49 9.96 2.98 -3.73
N CYS A 50 11.25 3.15 -4.01
CA CYS A 50 12.16 2.04 -4.28
C CYS A 50 13.00 1.73 -3.04
N GLU A 51 13.14 0.45 -2.71
CA GLU A 51 14.14 -0.02 -1.76
C GLU A 51 15.43 -0.36 -2.52
N LEU A 52 16.57 0.16 -2.04
CA LEU A 52 17.87 -0.25 -2.55
C LEU A 52 18.35 -1.46 -1.74
N PRO A 53 18.85 -2.52 -2.38
CA PRO A 53 19.43 -3.64 -1.65
C PRO A 53 20.65 -3.19 -0.84
N ASN A 54 20.83 -3.78 0.34
CA ASN A 54 22.01 -3.58 1.19
C ASN A 54 23.27 -4.25 0.61
#